data_AF-A0AAD9D7M0-F1
#
_entry.id   AF-A0AAD9D7M0-F1
#
_cell.length_a   1.000
_cell.length_b   1.000
_cell.length_c   1.000
_cell.angle_alpha   90.00
_cell.angle_beta   90.00
_cell.angle_gamma   90.00
#
_symmetry.space_group_name_H-M   'P 1'
#
loop_
_entity.id
_entity.type
_entity.pdbx_description
1 polymer ?
#
loop_
_entity_poly.entity_id
_entity_poly.type
_entity_poly.pdbx_seq_one_letter_code
_entity_poly.pdbx_strand_id
1 'polypeptide(L)'
;MTLAVGSTVRIRDGVGKKNSFTCKAIVATISGDNTVSLVRDDLAPVPLGRVGNFIVAPLFNGRSVEECESSIDDLMELLPFEDKSGNEIADSLSTAEKGELYKNRGDQLLRLNDYTCAAAYYEAALSFIASNVSIGGTCIARKNGDAVIADVDCIDDDQYDVTITSQNGEEEETTIPLKDILCSIWCKDEAYLQPRCLLNLSRCLVKLAEIDSTSGNVGCAGQRKRATRQEKYRSSAVLGCSITITLCEHLKESTASPYVALLDSLIGKARVIRSRAFIGRNMLKNAMLDAKKVTTQDPDDKDALKLISEIKAIEARSKLLDKKISREVCRWVKKATTTSEGAAAIERMDEESSI
;
A
#
# COMPACT_ATOMS: atom_id res chain seq x y z
N MET A 1 32.67 -10.91 5.85
CA MET A 1 32.14 -9.72 5.16
C MET A 1 30.66 -9.97 4.96
N THR A 2 29.79 -9.37 5.79
CA THR A 2 28.36 -9.71 5.84
C THR A 2 27.63 -8.78 4.88
N LEU A 3 27.31 -9.26 3.67
CA LEU A 3 26.58 -8.51 2.65
C LEU A 3 25.07 -8.55 2.94
N ALA A 4 24.40 -7.45 2.63
CA ALA A 4 23.00 -7.21 2.92
C ALA A 4 22.05 -8.16 2.17
N VAL A 5 20.97 -8.54 2.84
CA VAL A 5 19.90 -9.42 2.37
C VAL A 5 18.98 -8.65 1.40
N GLY A 6 18.70 -9.22 0.22
CA GLY A 6 17.65 -8.72 -0.68
C GLY A 6 18.04 -8.59 -2.16
N SER A 7 18.35 -9.69 -2.86
CA SER A 7 18.49 -9.68 -4.33
C SER A 7 17.63 -10.77 -4.96
N THR A 8 17.17 -10.62 -6.21
CA THR A 8 16.28 -11.61 -6.85
C THR A 8 16.96 -12.11 -8.13
N VAL A 9 17.16 -13.41 -8.31
CA VAL A 9 18.02 -13.98 -9.39
C VAL A 9 17.25 -14.60 -10.56
N ARG A 10 17.69 -14.35 -11.81
CA ARG A 10 17.32 -15.14 -13.00
C ARG A 10 18.23 -16.35 -13.15
N ILE A 11 17.64 -17.54 -13.30
CA ILE A 11 18.36 -18.78 -13.67
C ILE A 11 17.96 -19.15 -15.09
N ARG A 12 18.91 -19.68 -15.87
CA ARG A 12 18.73 -20.06 -17.27
C ARG A 12 17.94 -21.37 -17.40
N ASP A 13 16.62 -21.33 -17.21
CA ASP A 13 15.77 -22.51 -17.40
C ASP A 13 15.34 -22.70 -18.86
N GLY A 14 15.87 -23.76 -19.48
CA GLY A 14 15.28 -24.36 -20.66
C GLY A 14 14.18 -25.33 -20.24
N VAL A 15 12.94 -25.10 -20.69
CA VAL A 15 11.81 -26.06 -20.89
C VAL A 15 10.47 -25.45 -20.43
N GLY A 16 9.51 -25.38 -21.35
CA GLY A 16 8.18 -24.82 -21.12
C GLY A 16 7.14 -25.83 -20.63
N LYS A 17 6.17 -25.37 -19.84
CA LYS A 17 4.78 -25.86 -19.78
C LYS A 17 3.86 -24.88 -19.02
N LYS A 18 2.62 -24.73 -19.52
CA LYS A 18 1.59 -23.77 -19.09
C LYS A 18 0.71 -24.35 -17.98
N ASN A 19 0.72 -23.70 -16.81
CA ASN A 19 -0.38 -23.49 -15.83
C ASN A 19 0.27 -23.01 -14.51
N SER A 20 0.31 -21.70 -14.26
CA SER A 20 1.22 -21.11 -13.26
C SER A 20 0.51 -20.36 -12.12
N PHE A 21 0.93 -20.67 -10.90
CA PHE A 21 0.96 -19.71 -9.80
C PHE A 21 2.36 -19.07 -9.80
N THR A 22 2.44 -17.76 -9.61
CA THR A 22 3.69 -16.98 -9.63
C THR A 22 4.39 -17.00 -8.27
N CYS A 23 5.69 -17.30 -8.22
CA CYS A 23 6.53 -17.18 -7.02
C CYS A 23 7.85 -16.48 -7.35
N LYS A 24 8.37 -15.71 -6.39
CA LYS A 24 9.69 -15.07 -6.45
C LYS A 24 10.61 -15.74 -5.43
N ALA A 25 11.92 -15.49 -5.53
CA ALA A 25 12.90 -16.00 -4.59
C ALA A 25 13.91 -14.90 -4.25
N ILE A 26 14.24 -14.74 -2.98
CA ILE A 26 15.21 -13.78 -2.44
C ILE A 26 16.54 -14.47 -2.22
N VAL A 27 17.62 -13.95 -2.77
CA VAL A 27 18.99 -14.26 -2.41
C VAL A 27 19.24 -13.90 -0.94
N ALA A 28 19.48 -14.90 -0.12
CA ALA A 28 19.72 -14.77 1.31
C ALA A 28 21.21 -14.63 1.66
N THR A 29 22.12 -15.26 0.91
CA THR A 29 23.57 -15.19 1.22
C THR A 29 24.42 -15.50 -0.01
N ILE A 30 25.52 -14.76 -0.19
CA ILE A 30 26.67 -15.18 -1.00
C ILE A 30 27.60 -15.95 -0.05
N SER A 31 27.70 -17.26 -0.23
CA SER A 31 28.68 -18.07 0.48
C SER A 31 30.09 -17.76 -0.06
N GLY A 32 31.13 -18.03 0.74
CA GLY A 32 32.53 -17.79 0.37
C GLY A 32 33.03 -18.62 -0.84
N ASP A 33 32.16 -19.43 -1.44
CA ASP A 33 32.38 -20.31 -2.59
C ASP A 33 31.65 -19.85 -3.87
N ASN A 34 31.20 -18.58 -3.95
CA ASN A 34 30.41 -18.04 -5.06
C ASN A 34 29.02 -18.70 -5.25
N THR A 35 28.50 -19.43 -4.26
CA THR A 35 27.12 -19.93 -4.28
C THR A 35 26.17 -18.95 -3.63
N VAL A 36 24.91 -18.99 -4.06
CA VAL A 36 23.86 -18.10 -3.60
C VAL A 36 22.64 -18.90 -3.17
N SER A 37 22.23 -18.79 -1.89
CA SER A 37 21.02 -19.45 -1.38
C SER A 37 19.79 -18.58 -1.65
N LEU A 38 18.77 -19.14 -2.30
CA LEU A 38 17.50 -18.47 -2.59
C LEU A 38 16.43 -18.85 -1.54
N VAL A 39 16.04 -17.90 -0.67
CA VAL A 39 15.00 -17.99 0.36
C VAL A 39 13.73 -17.26 -0.10
N ARG A 40 12.56 -17.77 0.27
CA ARG A 40 11.27 -17.22 -0.11
C ARG A 40 10.69 -16.29 0.98
N ASP A 41 10.89 -14.97 0.88
CA ASP A 41 10.11 -13.98 1.67
C ASP A 41 9.63 -12.81 0.78
N ASP A 42 8.81 -13.18 -0.21
CA ASP A 42 8.48 -12.42 -1.42
C ASP A 42 7.76 -11.07 -1.22
N LEU A 43 7.45 -10.66 0.01
CA LEU A 43 6.46 -9.62 0.26
C LEU A 43 6.96 -8.41 1.03
N ALA A 44 8.10 -8.45 1.71
CA ALA A 44 8.63 -7.27 2.42
C ALA A 44 9.45 -6.37 1.48
N PRO A 45 9.19 -5.04 1.40
CA PRO A 45 10.05 -4.13 0.66
C PRO A 45 11.51 -4.27 1.10
N VAL A 46 12.44 -4.35 0.13
CA VAL A 46 13.87 -4.41 0.43
C VAL A 46 14.36 -3.00 0.75
N PRO A 47 14.89 -2.72 1.96
CA PRO A 47 15.41 -1.40 2.26
C PRO A 47 16.65 -1.12 1.38
N LEU A 48 16.58 -0.10 0.53
CA LEU A 48 17.68 0.34 -0.34
C LEU A 48 18.83 1.04 0.44
N GLY A 49 18.80 1.01 1.77
CA GLY A 49 19.72 1.74 2.65
C GLY A 49 21.07 1.08 2.92
N ARG A 50 21.48 0.04 2.18
CA ARG A 50 22.83 -0.57 2.34
C ARG A 50 23.48 -0.86 0.99
N VAL A 51 24.74 -0.46 0.90
CA VAL A 51 25.67 -0.65 -0.21
C VAL A 51 25.67 -2.12 -0.66
N GLY A 52 25.28 -2.38 -1.91
CA GLY A 52 25.28 -3.70 -2.54
C GLY A 52 24.67 -3.66 -3.95
N ASN A 53 25.16 -4.52 -4.84
CA ASN A 53 24.55 -4.73 -6.15
C ASN A 53 23.27 -5.56 -5.97
N PHE A 54 22.22 -5.24 -6.72
CA PHE A 54 21.01 -6.04 -6.77
C PHE A 54 20.76 -6.44 -8.23
N ILE A 55 20.26 -7.66 -8.41
CA ILE A 55 19.85 -8.22 -9.70
C ILE A 55 18.34 -8.47 -9.61
N VAL A 56 17.62 -8.34 -10.73
CA VAL A 56 16.16 -8.54 -10.80
C VAL A 56 15.85 -9.86 -11.52
N ALA A 57 15.06 -10.74 -10.88
CA ALA A 57 14.64 -12.00 -11.48
C ALA A 57 13.34 -11.89 -12.29
N PRO A 58 13.18 -12.71 -13.33
CA PRO A 58 11.88 -13.06 -13.87
C PRO A 58 11.18 -14.09 -12.99
N LEU A 59 9.87 -14.15 -13.20
CA LEU A 59 8.95 -15.09 -12.58
C LEU A 59 9.28 -16.52 -13.02
N PHE A 60 9.57 -17.40 -12.07
CA PHE A 60 9.72 -18.84 -12.34
C PHE A 60 8.35 -19.52 -12.47
N ASN A 61 8.23 -20.41 -13.46
CA ASN A 61 7.07 -21.25 -13.68
C ASN A 61 7.32 -22.63 -13.07
N GLY A 62 7.07 -22.82 -11.77
CA GLY A 62 7.27 -24.12 -11.12
C GLY A 62 6.55 -24.23 -9.78
N ARG A 63 5.96 -25.41 -9.51
CA ARG A 63 5.52 -25.80 -8.16
C ARG A 63 6.68 -26.58 -7.52
N SER A 64 7.08 -26.20 -6.31
CA SER A 64 8.04 -26.90 -5.42
C SER A 64 9.54 -26.76 -5.70
N VAL A 65 10.09 -25.55 -5.58
CA VAL A 65 11.52 -25.41 -5.23
C VAL A 65 11.57 -24.55 -3.98
N GLU A 66 11.80 -25.18 -2.82
CA GLU A 66 11.89 -24.49 -1.53
C GLU A 66 13.22 -23.77 -1.36
N GLU A 67 14.29 -24.29 -1.99
CA GLU A 67 15.63 -23.70 -2.00
C GLU A 67 16.29 -24.04 -3.35
N CYS A 68 16.86 -23.04 -4.01
CA CYS A 68 17.59 -23.20 -5.26
C CYS A 68 18.96 -22.53 -5.11
N GLU A 69 20.01 -23.25 -5.46
CA GLU A 69 21.38 -22.74 -5.53
C GLU A 69 21.73 -22.50 -7.01
N SER A 70 22.33 -21.36 -7.31
CA SER A 70 22.81 -21.02 -8.65
C SER A 70 24.18 -20.37 -8.56
N SER A 71 24.99 -20.54 -9.61
CA SER A 71 26.26 -19.80 -9.75
C SER A 71 25.98 -18.32 -9.98
N ILE A 72 26.85 -17.45 -9.46
CA ILE A 72 26.84 -16.00 -9.73
C ILE A 72 27.11 -15.70 -11.21
N ASP A 73 27.88 -16.54 -11.89
CA ASP A 73 28.23 -16.34 -13.30
C ASP A 73 27.04 -16.53 -14.27
N ASP A 74 25.97 -17.20 -13.80
CA ASP A 74 24.75 -17.40 -14.58
C ASP A 74 23.74 -16.23 -14.44
N LEU A 75 24.09 -15.23 -13.64
CA LEU A 75 23.24 -14.07 -13.38
C LEU A 75 23.37 -13.04 -14.51
N MET A 76 22.23 -12.67 -15.09
CA MET A 76 22.16 -11.60 -16.09
C MET A 76 21.35 -10.43 -15.57
N GLU A 77 21.86 -9.22 -15.80
CA GLU A 77 21.14 -7.97 -15.55
C GLU A 77 19.89 -7.89 -16.42
N LEU A 78 18.76 -7.53 -15.81
CA LEU A 78 17.49 -7.37 -16.51
C LEU A 78 17.24 -5.91 -16.90
N LEU A 79 17.70 -4.97 -16.07
CA LEU A 79 17.51 -3.55 -16.25
C LEU A 79 18.87 -2.82 -16.33
N PRO A 80 18.97 -1.72 -17.10
CA PRO A 80 20.23 -1.01 -17.31
C PRO A 80 20.87 -0.44 -16.03
N PHE A 81 20.12 -0.33 -14.94
CA PHE A 81 20.58 0.24 -13.68
C PHE A 81 21.03 -0.81 -12.66
N GLU A 82 21.01 -2.09 -13.02
CA GLU A 82 21.59 -3.19 -12.23
C GLU A 82 23.11 -3.27 -12.39
N ASP A 83 23.67 -2.66 -13.44
CA ASP A 83 25.12 -2.49 -13.62
C ASP A 83 25.71 -1.60 -12.51
N LYS A 84 26.90 -1.97 -12.03
CA LYS A 84 27.68 -1.25 -11.00
C LYS A 84 27.91 0.22 -11.38
N SER A 85 28.05 0.49 -12.67
CA SER A 85 28.22 1.86 -13.20
C SER A 85 27.02 2.78 -12.87
N GLY A 86 25.82 2.22 -12.69
CA GLY A 86 24.61 2.96 -12.39
C GLY A 86 24.55 3.55 -10.99
N ASN A 87 25.35 3.06 -10.04
CA ASN A 87 25.37 3.56 -8.66
C ASN A 87 26.34 4.73 -8.47
N GLU A 88 27.45 4.76 -9.21
CA GLU A 88 28.42 5.87 -9.15
C GLU A 88 27.82 7.19 -9.67
N ILE A 89 26.91 7.11 -10.65
CA ILE A 89 26.20 8.28 -11.17
C ILE A 89 25.30 8.90 -10.09
N ALA A 90 24.69 8.07 -9.24
CA ALA A 90 23.69 8.54 -8.28
C ALA A 90 24.28 9.51 -7.25
N ASP A 91 25.53 9.32 -6.80
CA ASP A 91 26.13 10.15 -5.75
C ASP A 91 26.37 11.60 -6.18
N SER A 92 26.62 11.82 -7.48
CA SER A 92 26.87 13.14 -8.06
C SER A 92 25.61 13.99 -8.32
N LEU A 93 24.42 13.40 -8.23
CA LEU A 93 23.16 14.05 -8.57
C LEU A 93 22.60 14.91 -7.44
N SER A 94 21.90 15.98 -7.80
CA SER A 94 21.09 16.76 -6.87
C SER A 94 19.93 15.94 -6.29
N THR A 95 19.32 16.43 -5.21
CA THR A 95 18.16 15.78 -4.57
C THR A 95 16.99 15.55 -5.54
N ALA A 96 16.72 16.52 -6.42
CA ALA A 96 15.66 16.43 -7.42
C ALA A 96 15.95 15.32 -8.45
N GLU A 97 17.16 15.31 -8.98
CA GLU A 97 17.62 14.31 -9.96
C GLU A 97 17.68 12.91 -9.35
N LYS A 98 18.07 12.78 -8.07
CA LYS A 98 17.96 11.52 -7.31
C LYS A 98 16.51 11.07 -7.22
N GLY A 99 15.59 11.96 -6.82
CA GLY A 99 14.15 11.66 -6.78
C GLY A 99 13.64 11.10 -8.11
N GLU A 100 13.97 11.76 -9.21
CA GLU A 100 13.55 11.33 -10.55
C GLU A 100 14.20 10.01 -10.99
N LEU A 101 15.51 9.84 -10.75
CA LEU A 101 16.24 8.61 -11.04
C LEU A 101 15.58 7.40 -10.35
N TYR A 102 15.37 7.49 -9.03
CA TYR A 102 14.77 6.39 -8.26
C TYR A 102 13.32 6.13 -8.68
N LYS A 103 12.54 7.17 -8.94
CA LYS A 103 11.19 7.03 -9.50
C LYS A 103 11.19 6.30 -10.85
N ASN A 104 12.14 6.60 -11.73
CA ASN A 104 12.23 5.96 -13.05
C ASN A 104 12.65 4.48 -12.95
N ARG A 105 13.52 4.13 -12.00
CA ARG A 105 13.83 2.74 -11.64
C ARG A 105 12.60 2.01 -11.11
N GLY A 106 11.85 2.64 -10.20
CA GLY A 106 10.58 2.12 -9.70
C GLY A 106 9.56 1.86 -10.81
N ASP A 107 9.43 2.78 -11.77
CA ASP A 107 8.53 2.62 -12.93
C ASP A 107 8.92 1.43 -13.83
N GLN A 108 10.22 1.18 -14.02
CA GLN A 108 10.70 0.02 -14.78
C GLN A 108 10.31 -1.29 -14.08
N LEU A 109 10.53 -1.36 -12.77
CA LEU A 109 10.16 -2.52 -11.95
C LEU A 109 8.65 -2.73 -11.85
N LEU A 110 7.88 -1.64 -11.76
CA LEU A 110 6.42 -1.71 -11.76
C LEU A 110 5.89 -2.33 -13.07
N ARG A 111 6.48 -2.00 -14.23
CA ARG A 111 6.12 -2.62 -15.52
C ARG A 111 6.44 -4.10 -15.59
N LEU A 112 7.45 -4.55 -14.84
CA LEU A 112 7.80 -5.96 -14.69
C LEU A 112 6.97 -6.67 -13.60
N ASN A 113 5.99 -5.98 -13.00
CA ASN A 113 5.22 -6.45 -11.85
C ASN A 113 6.08 -6.81 -10.63
N ASP A 114 7.23 -6.16 -10.49
CA ASP A 114 8.04 -6.21 -9.28
C ASP A 114 7.62 -5.15 -8.28
N TYR A 115 6.45 -5.37 -7.66
CA TYR A 115 5.86 -4.41 -6.74
C TYR A 115 6.69 -4.21 -5.47
N THR A 116 7.40 -5.24 -5.00
CA THR A 116 8.24 -5.18 -3.80
C THR A 116 9.44 -4.26 -4.03
N CYS A 117 10.19 -4.49 -5.12
CA CYS A 117 11.33 -3.65 -5.46
C CYS A 117 10.86 -2.25 -5.90
N ALA A 118 9.80 -2.16 -6.72
CA ALA A 118 9.26 -0.87 -7.14
C ALA A 118 8.84 0.00 -5.94
N ALA A 119 8.19 -0.59 -4.92
CA ALA A 119 7.84 0.11 -3.69
C ALA A 119 9.08 0.70 -3.00
N ALA A 120 10.16 -0.08 -2.85
CA ALA A 120 11.40 0.40 -2.25
C ALA A 120 12.02 1.58 -3.03
N TYR A 121 11.97 1.55 -4.36
CA TYR A 121 12.44 2.67 -5.19
C TYR A 121 11.59 3.92 -5.05
N TYR A 122 10.27 3.79 -4.94
CA TYR A 122 9.39 4.93 -4.69
C TYR A 122 9.58 5.50 -3.28
N GLU A 123 9.81 4.65 -2.27
CA GLU A 123 10.16 5.09 -0.92
C GLU A 123 11.50 5.84 -0.90
N ALA A 124 12.51 5.33 -1.60
CA ALA A 124 13.78 6.02 -1.76
C ALA A 124 13.63 7.36 -2.48
N ALA A 125 12.85 7.42 -3.57
CA ALA A 125 12.56 8.69 -4.25
C ALA A 125 11.91 9.70 -3.31
N LEU A 126 10.91 9.28 -2.53
CA LEU A 126 10.24 10.11 -1.53
C LEU A 126 11.18 10.54 -0.40
N SER A 127 12.14 9.69 0.01
CA SER A 127 13.12 10.05 1.03
C SER A 127 14.05 11.19 0.60
N PHE A 128 14.21 11.44 -0.70
CA PHE A 128 14.94 12.59 -1.20
C PHE A 128 14.07 13.84 -1.27
N ILE A 129 12.83 13.72 -1.76
CA ILE A 129 12.01 14.89 -2.10
C ILE A 129 10.99 15.31 -1.02
N ALA A 130 10.64 14.44 -0.08
CA ALA A 130 9.51 14.63 0.83
C ALA A 130 9.82 14.33 2.32
N SER A 131 11.09 14.13 2.67
CA SER A 131 11.54 13.78 4.03
C SER A 131 11.91 14.99 4.90
N ASN A 132 12.35 16.08 4.27
CA ASN A 132 12.86 17.25 4.98
C ASN A 132 11.71 18.20 5.28
N VAL A 133 11.25 18.19 6.53
CA VAL A 133 10.34 19.20 7.08
C VAL A 133 11.19 20.31 7.67
N SER A 134 10.93 21.56 7.30
CA SER A 134 11.68 22.73 7.76
C SER A 134 10.74 23.81 8.26
N ILE A 135 11.22 24.63 9.20
CA ILE A 135 10.52 25.86 9.65
C ILE A 135 10.25 26.75 8.44
N GLY A 136 9.05 27.31 8.37
CA GLY A 136 8.51 28.09 7.24
C GLY A 136 8.16 27.25 6.01
N GLY A 137 8.24 25.92 6.09
CA GLY A 137 7.80 25.00 5.05
C GLY A 137 6.39 24.48 5.29
N THR A 138 5.80 23.89 4.25
CA THR A 138 4.48 23.24 4.34
C THR A 138 4.63 21.73 4.42
N CYS A 139 3.84 21.09 5.26
CA CYS A 139 3.77 19.64 5.39
C CYS A 139 2.33 19.12 5.34
N ILE A 140 2.21 17.80 5.23
CA ILE A 140 0.93 17.09 5.37
C ILE A 140 0.98 16.37 6.70
N ALA A 141 0.02 16.65 7.57
CA ALA A 141 -0.10 16.06 8.89
C ALA A 141 -1.38 15.26 9.04
N ARG A 142 -1.41 14.36 10.02
CA ARG A 142 -2.60 13.62 10.42
C ARG A 142 -3.31 14.37 11.54
N LYS A 143 -4.53 14.82 11.29
CA LYS A 143 -5.43 15.40 12.30
C LYS A 143 -6.75 14.64 12.29
N ASN A 144 -7.16 14.10 13.45
CA ASN A 144 -8.39 13.32 13.61
C ASN A 144 -8.55 12.14 12.63
N GLY A 145 -7.44 11.60 12.13
CA GLY A 145 -7.42 10.48 11.17
C GLY A 145 -7.40 10.91 9.69
N ASP A 146 -7.54 12.20 9.42
CA ASP A 146 -7.49 12.78 8.07
C ASP A 146 -6.13 13.42 7.78
N ALA A 147 -5.79 13.51 6.49
CA ALA A 147 -4.58 14.18 6.02
C ALA A 147 -4.89 15.65 5.71
N VAL A 148 -4.22 16.57 6.42
CA VAL A 148 -4.43 18.02 6.33
C VAL A 148 -3.13 18.73 5.98
N ILE A 149 -3.23 19.88 5.32
CA ILE A 149 -2.09 20.78 5.05
C ILE A 149 -1.78 21.57 6.32
N ALA A 150 -0.50 21.72 6.63
CA ALA A 150 -0.06 22.53 7.75
C ALA A 150 1.24 23.25 7.41
N ASP A 151 1.33 24.53 7.77
CA ASP A 151 2.55 25.32 7.69
C ASP A 151 3.32 25.19 8.99
N VAL A 152 4.64 25.01 8.91
CA VAL A 152 5.49 24.66 10.05
C VAL A 152 6.09 25.93 10.65
N ASP A 153 5.66 26.27 11.86
CA ASP A 153 6.08 27.47 12.57
C ASP A 153 7.30 27.21 13.46
N CYS A 154 7.32 26.07 14.14
CA CYS A 154 8.44 25.65 15.00
C CYS A 154 8.65 24.13 14.93
N ILE A 155 9.88 23.69 15.15
CA ILE A 155 10.26 22.27 15.26
C ILE A 155 10.99 22.08 16.59
N ASP A 156 10.37 21.30 17.48
CA ASP A 156 10.96 20.79 18.71
C ASP A 156 11.25 19.28 18.58
N ASP A 157 12.04 18.71 19.49
CA ASP A 157 12.65 17.36 19.38
C ASP A 157 11.68 16.25 18.89
N ASP A 158 10.42 16.25 19.34
CA ASP A 158 9.41 15.25 18.97
C ASP A 158 8.07 15.86 18.50
N GLN A 159 8.01 17.18 18.32
CA GLN A 159 6.76 17.92 18.08
C GLN A 159 6.97 19.07 17.10
N TYR A 160 5.91 19.39 16.35
CA TYR A 160 5.88 20.47 15.38
C TYR A 160 4.74 21.40 15.78
N ASP A 161 5.06 22.67 16.00
CA ASP A 161 4.03 23.70 16.06
C ASP A 161 3.70 24.11 14.63
N VAL A 162 2.43 23.96 14.28
CA VAL A 162 1.96 24.16 12.92
C VAL A 162 0.69 24.99 12.89
N THR A 163 0.53 25.74 11.81
CA THR A 163 -0.71 26.42 11.46
C THR A 163 -1.45 25.60 10.41
N ILE A 164 -2.67 25.16 10.73
CA ILE A 164 -3.51 24.37 9.83
C ILE A 164 -4.56 25.28 9.21
N THR A 165 -4.56 25.37 7.88
CA THR A 165 -5.63 26.03 7.14
C THR A 165 -6.77 25.05 6.86
N SER A 166 -7.94 25.31 7.44
CA SER A 166 -9.16 24.54 7.15
C SER A 166 -9.69 24.84 5.75
N GLN A 167 -10.61 23.99 5.25
CA GLN A 167 -11.28 24.21 3.96
C GLN A 167 -12.09 25.51 3.89
N ASN A 168 -12.43 26.09 5.05
CA ASN A 168 -13.16 27.35 5.13
C ASN A 168 -12.21 28.57 5.15
N GLY A 169 -10.90 28.35 5.10
CA GLY A 169 -9.88 29.39 5.25
C GLY A 169 -9.63 29.82 6.70
N GLU A 170 -10.24 29.15 7.68
CA GLU A 170 -9.90 29.37 9.10
C GLU A 170 -8.55 28.73 9.40
N GLU A 171 -7.66 29.49 10.02
CA GLU A 171 -6.34 29.06 10.47
C GLU A 171 -6.41 28.64 11.94
N GLU A 172 -5.82 27.49 12.26
CA GLU A 172 -5.75 26.96 13.61
C GLU A 172 -4.30 26.56 13.93
N GLU A 173 -3.70 27.27 14.89
CA GLU A 173 -2.41 26.89 15.47
C GLU A 173 -2.57 25.66 16.36
N THR A 174 -1.72 24.66 16.17
CA THR A 174 -1.74 23.44 16.98
C THR A 174 -0.38 22.75 16.98
N THR A 175 -0.13 21.96 18.03
CA THR A 175 1.08 21.16 18.14
C THR A 175 0.80 19.72 17.71
N ILE A 176 1.56 19.23 16.73
CA ILE A 176 1.43 17.88 16.17
C ILE A 176 2.69 17.06 16.50
N PRO A 177 2.56 15.83 17.03
CA PRO A 177 3.72 14.98 17.28
C PRO A 177 4.35 14.51 15.95
N LEU A 178 5.68 14.32 15.93
CA LEU A 178 6.44 13.89 14.75
C LEU A 178 5.82 12.67 14.03
N LYS A 179 5.32 11.69 14.79
CA LYS A 179 4.68 10.47 14.24
C LYS A 179 3.42 10.73 13.39
N ASP A 180 2.80 11.90 13.57
CA ASP A 180 1.60 12.32 12.84
C ASP A 180 1.95 13.27 11.69
N ILE A 181 3.21 13.66 11.52
CA ILE A 181 3.70 14.26 10.27
C ILE A 181 3.85 13.17 9.22
N LEU A 182 3.13 13.30 8.11
CA LEU A 182 3.05 12.28 7.07
C LEU A 182 4.12 12.47 5.99
N CYS A 183 4.34 13.71 5.55
CA CYS A 183 5.44 14.09 4.66
C CYS A 183 5.57 15.61 4.54
N SER A 184 6.73 16.13 4.15
CA SER A 184 6.85 17.53 3.70
C SER A 184 6.33 17.69 2.26
N ILE A 185 5.87 18.89 1.92
CA ILE A 185 5.46 19.23 0.55
C ILE A 185 6.69 19.75 -0.21
N TRP A 186 6.99 19.13 -1.35
CA TRP A 186 8.11 19.56 -2.16
C TRP A 186 7.73 20.78 -3.01
N CYS A 187 8.15 21.97 -2.57
CA CYS A 187 7.79 23.23 -3.21
C CYS A 187 8.35 23.44 -4.63
N LYS A 188 9.31 22.62 -5.07
CA LYS A 188 9.93 22.70 -6.41
C LYS A 188 9.41 21.63 -7.38
N ASP A 189 8.26 21.06 -7.09
CA ASP A 189 7.74 19.91 -7.83
C ASP A 189 7.03 20.28 -9.14
N GLU A 190 7.77 20.82 -10.10
CA GLU A 190 7.23 21.21 -11.42
C GLU A 190 6.64 20.04 -12.21
N ALA A 191 7.18 18.82 -11.98
CA ALA A 191 6.78 17.61 -12.70
C ALA A 191 5.75 16.75 -11.94
N TYR A 192 5.27 17.22 -10.79
CA TYR A 192 4.38 16.50 -9.88
C TYR A 192 4.93 15.09 -9.53
N LEU A 193 6.24 15.00 -9.33
CA LEU A 193 6.98 13.81 -8.98
C LEU A 193 6.52 13.23 -7.63
N GLN A 194 6.33 14.06 -6.61
CA GLN A 194 5.90 13.61 -5.28
C GLN A 194 4.54 12.89 -5.32
N PRO A 195 3.45 13.48 -5.87
CA PRO A 195 2.18 12.77 -5.96
C PRO A 195 2.26 11.55 -6.89
N ARG A 196 3.09 11.56 -7.95
CA ARG A 196 3.29 10.38 -8.82
C ARG A 196 3.97 9.23 -8.09
N CYS A 197 4.99 9.51 -7.27
CA CYS A 197 5.67 8.50 -6.43
C CYS A 197 4.70 7.90 -5.40
N LEU A 198 3.97 8.74 -4.65
CA LEU A 198 2.98 8.29 -3.68
C LEU A 198 1.88 7.41 -4.32
N LEU A 199 1.40 7.81 -5.50
CA LEU A 199 0.40 7.06 -6.26
C LEU A 199 0.92 5.69 -6.69
N ASN A 200 2.14 5.63 -7.24
CA ASN A 200 2.73 4.37 -7.68
C ASN A 200 3.11 3.45 -6.51
N LEU A 201 3.60 4.01 -5.40
CA LEU A 201 3.80 3.26 -4.15
C LEU A 201 2.47 2.66 -3.68
N SER A 202 1.39 3.45 -3.68
CA SER A 202 0.07 2.99 -3.29
C SER A 202 -0.45 1.86 -4.21
N ARG A 203 -0.19 1.93 -5.53
CA ARG A 203 -0.47 0.83 -6.47
C ARG A 203 0.30 -0.43 -6.10
N CYS A 204 1.60 -0.31 -5.81
CA CYS A 204 2.44 -1.44 -5.42
C CYS A 204 1.88 -2.10 -4.16
N LEU A 205 1.53 -1.32 -3.14
CA LEU A 205 0.99 -1.82 -1.88
C LEU A 205 -0.36 -2.53 -2.07
N VAL A 206 -1.28 -2.01 -2.90
CA VAL A 206 -2.52 -2.73 -3.23
C VAL A 206 -2.21 -4.07 -3.90
N LYS A 207 -1.26 -4.11 -4.83
CA LYS A 207 -0.87 -5.33 -5.53
C LYS A 207 -0.20 -6.35 -4.62
N LEU A 208 0.68 -5.90 -3.72
CA LEU A 208 1.27 -6.75 -2.69
C LEU A 208 0.21 -7.34 -1.77
N ALA A 209 -0.81 -6.56 -1.39
CA ALA A 209 -1.94 -7.07 -0.62
C ALA A 209 -2.77 -8.12 -1.39
N GLU A 210 -2.89 -8.00 -2.71
CA GLU A 210 -3.62 -8.98 -3.54
C GLU A 210 -2.85 -10.30 -3.68
N ILE A 211 -1.52 -10.23 -3.76
CA ILE A 211 -0.63 -11.40 -3.94
C ILE A 211 -0.36 -12.10 -2.60
N ASP A 212 -0.39 -11.36 -1.49
CA ASP A 212 -0.23 -11.89 -0.14
C ASP A 212 -1.33 -12.91 0.19
N SER A 213 -0.98 -14.18 0.02
CA SER A 213 -1.84 -15.34 0.28
C SER A 213 -1.73 -15.85 1.70
N THR A 214 -0.97 -15.16 2.57
CA THR A 214 -0.81 -15.54 3.98
C THR A 214 -2.16 -15.39 4.68
N SER A 215 -2.92 -16.49 4.70
CA SER A 215 -4.20 -16.54 5.41
C SER A 215 -3.90 -16.40 6.90
N GLY A 216 -4.12 -15.19 7.44
CA GLY A 216 -3.82 -14.82 8.83
C GLY A 216 -4.68 -15.52 9.89
N ASN A 217 -5.03 -16.79 9.68
CA ASN A 217 -5.98 -17.55 10.50
C ASN A 217 -5.34 -18.41 11.59
N VAL A 218 -4.03 -18.36 11.82
CA VAL A 218 -3.41 -19.05 12.96
C VAL A 218 -3.37 -18.13 14.18
N GLY A 219 -4.54 -17.62 14.58
CA GLY A 219 -4.71 -16.94 15.86
C GLY A 219 -5.29 -17.91 16.88
N CYS A 220 -4.49 -18.37 17.84
CA CYS A 220 -5.01 -19.08 19.01
C CYS A 220 -6.04 -18.19 19.73
N ALA A 221 -7.17 -18.78 20.13
CA ALA A 221 -8.22 -18.08 20.86
C ALA A 221 -7.63 -17.34 22.08
N GLY A 222 -7.79 -16.02 22.12
CA GLY A 222 -7.35 -15.17 23.24
C GLY A 222 -6.29 -14.12 22.92
N GLN A 223 -5.61 -14.18 21.76
CA GLN A 223 -4.67 -13.11 21.37
C GLN A 223 -5.36 -12.01 20.56
N ARG A 224 -5.04 -10.73 20.86
CA ARG A 224 -5.44 -9.58 20.04
C ARG A 224 -5.02 -9.86 18.59
N LYS A 225 -6.00 -9.93 17.68
CA LYS A 225 -5.78 -10.17 16.25
C LYS A 225 -4.79 -9.12 15.71
N ARG A 226 -3.52 -9.51 15.56
CA ARG A 226 -2.51 -8.64 14.95
C ARG A 226 -2.93 -8.39 13.50
N ALA A 227 -2.82 -7.14 13.06
CA ALA A 227 -3.11 -6.78 11.68
C ALA A 227 -2.25 -7.63 10.74
N THR A 228 -2.90 -8.29 9.79
CA THR A 228 -2.22 -9.10 8.77
C THR A 228 -1.35 -8.19 7.90
N ARG A 229 -0.30 -8.74 7.28
CA ARG A 229 0.57 -8.00 6.36
C ARG A 229 -0.25 -7.38 5.22
N GLN A 230 -1.18 -8.15 4.67
CA GLN A 230 -2.22 -7.68 3.75
C GLN A 230 -3.01 -6.45 4.25
N GLU A 231 -3.52 -6.46 5.49
CA GLU A 231 -4.24 -5.32 6.07
C GLU A 231 -3.34 -4.09 6.22
N LYS A 232 -2.06 -4.28 6.57
CA LYS A 232 -1.08 -3.19 6.65
C LYS A 232 -0.86 -2.56 5.28
N TYR A 233 -0.62 -3.35 4.23
CA TYR A 233 -0.45 -2.81 2.88
C TYR A 233 -1.66 -2.03 2.39
N ARG A 234 -2.88 -2.55 2.61
CA ARG A 234 -4.10 -1.80 2.27
C ARG A 234 -4.23 -0.52 3.07
N SER A 235 -3.87 -0.53 4.35
CA SER A 235 -3.92 0.67 5.20
C SER A 235 -2.91 1.72 4.74
N SER A 236 -1.68 1.31 4.43
CA SER A 236 -0.65 2.18 3.87
C SER A 236 -1.02 2.72 2.49
N ALA A 237 -1.65 1.90 1.62
CA ALA A 237 -2.15 2.37 0.32
C ALA A 237 -3.27 3.42 0.48
N VAL A 238 -4.18 3.23 1.44
CA VAL A 238 -5.21 4.25 1.75
C VAL A 238 -4.54 5.55 2.19
N LEU A 239 -3.55 5.46 3.09
CA LEU A 239 -2.82 6.64 3.56
C LEU A 239 -2.08 7.35 2.42
N GLY A 240 -1.31 6.62 1.60
CA GLY A 240 -0.59 7.18 0.46
C GLY A 240 -1.50 7.87 -0.55
N CYS A 241 -2.67 7.26 -0.86
CA CYS A 241 -3.67 7.92 -1.71
C CYS A 241 -4.30 9.15 -1.05
N SER A 242 -4.56 9.13 0.26
CA SER A 242 -5.08 10.30 0.96
C SER A 242 -4.09 11.47 0.94
N ILE A 243 -2.81 11.21 1.22
CA ILE A 243 -1.73 12.20 1.11
C ILE A 243 -1.67 12.74 -0.33
N THR A 244 -1.75 11.87 -1.33
CA THR A 244 -1.74 12.27 -2.75
C THR A 244 -2.89 13.21 -3.09
N ILE A 245 -4.11 12.91 -2.61
CA ILE A 245 -5.30 13.73 -2.86
C ILE A 245 -5.14 15.10 -2.18
N THR A 246 -4.80 15.12 -0.89
CA THR A 246 -4.57 16.37 -0.13
C THR A 246 -3.49 17.23 -0.79
N LEU A 247 -2.37 16.62 -1.21
CA LEU A 247 -1.29 17.30 -1.91
C LEU A 247 -1.76 17.90 -3.24
N CYS A 248 -2.45 17.12 -4.07
CA CYS A 248 -2.92 17.61 -5.37
C CYS A 248 -3.99 18.70 -5.22
N GLU A 249 -4.88 18.61 -4.21
CA GLU A 249 -5.87 19.65 -3.92
C GLU A 249 -5.19 20.95 -3.49
N HIS A 250 -4.21 20.89 -2.60
CA HIS A 250 -3.40 22.05 -2.22
C HIS A 250 -2.66 22.68 -3.39
N LEU A 251 -1.97 21.87 -4.21
CA LEU A 251 -1.25 22.38 -5.38
C LEU A 251 -2.17 23.07 -6.40
N LYS A 252 -3.44 22.63 -6.51
CA LYS A 252 -4.44 23.31 -7.36
C LYS A 252 -4.82 24.70 -6.85
N GLU A 253 -4.80 24.91 -5.53
CA GLU A 253 -5.16 26.18 -4.90
C GLU A 253 -3.98 27.17 -4.91
N SER A 254 -2.78 26.68 -4.62
CA SER A 254 -1.57 27.51 -4.51
C SER A 254 -1.01 27.99 -5.84
N THR A 255 -1.37 27.36 -6.96
CA THR A 255 -0.90 27.78 -8.28
C THR A 255 -2.07 28.10 -9.20
N ALA A 256 -2.00 29.23 -9.90
CA ALA A 256 -2.69 29.44 -11.19
C ALA A 256 -2.05 28.52 -12.26
N SER A 257 -1.91 27.24 -11.94
CA SER A 257 -1.11 26.28 -12.70
C SER A 257 -1.84 25.93 -13.99
N PRO A 258 -1.15 25.93 -15.15
CA PRO A 258 -1.71 25.44 -16.40
C PRO A 258 -2.01 23.93 -16.36
N TYR A 259 -1.67 23.23 -15.27
CA TYR A 259 -1.75 21.78 -15.13
C TYR A 259 -2.91 21.29 -14.23
N VAL A 260 -3.94 22.11 -14.00
CA VAL A 260 -5.13 21.69 -13.21
C VAL A 260 -5.70 20.35 -13.70
N ALA A 261 -5.79 20.13 -15.03
CA ALA A 261 -6.28 18.88 -15.59
C ALA A 261 -5.40 17.66 -15.25
N LEU A 262 -4.08 17.85 -15.14
CA LEU A 262 -3.16 16.79 -14.72
C LEU A 262 -3.38 16.45 -13.24
N LEU A 263 -3.51 17.47 -12.38
CA LEU A 263 -3.80 17.29 -10.96
C LEU A 263 -5.15 16.59 -10.74
N ASP A 264 -6.19 16.96 -11.48
CA ASP A 264 -7.49 16.27 -11.46
C ASP A 264 -7.37 14.81 -11.90
N SER A 265 -6.57 14.53 -12.95
CA SER A 265 -6.28 13.16 -13.36
C SER A 265 -5.58 12.35 -12.26
N LEU A 266 -4.63 12.95 -11.53
CA LEU A 266 -3.94 12.31 -10.41
C LEU A 266 -4.89 12.04 -9.23
N ILE A 267 -5.76 13.00 -8.88
CA ILE A 267 -6.80 12.85 -7.86
C ILE A 267 -7.76 11.71 -8.23
N GLY A 268 -8.22 11.67 -9.48
CA GLY A 268 -9.09 10.59 -9.98
C GLY A 268 -8.43 9.22 -9.82
N LYS A 269 -7.18 9.08 -10.27
CA LYS A 269 -6.39 7.84 -10.11
C LYS A 269 -6.20 7.46 -8.64
N ALA A 270 -5.91 8.41 -7.77
CA ALA A 270 -5.75 8.17 -6.34
C ALA A 270 -7.03 7.64 -5.70
N ARG A 271 -8.20 8.22 -6.05
CA ARG A 271 -9.53 7.74 -5.60
C ARG A 271 -9.83 6.32 -6.08
N VAL A 272 -9.51 5.97 -7.33
CA VAL A 272 -9.66 4.59 -7.85
C VAL A 272 -8.82 3.59 -7.04
N ILE A 273 -7.55 3.90 -6.79
CA ILE A 273 -6.65 3.01 -6.02
C ILE A 273 -7.09 2.93 -4.55
N ARG A 274 -7.49 4.06 -3.95
CA ARG A 274 -7.98 4.09 -2.57
C ARG A 274 -9.27 3.31 -2.40
N SER A 275 -10.18 3.40 -3.37
CA SER A 275 -11.40 2.60 -3.43
C SER A 275 -11.10 1.10 -3.46
N ARG A 276 -10.16 0.65 -4.31
CA ARG A 276 -9.67 -0.75 -4.31
C ARG A 276 -9.15 -1.17 -2.93
N ALA A 277 -8.34 -0.34 -2.29
CA ALA A 277 -7.81 -0.63 -0.96
C ALA A 277 -8.91 -0.72 0.10
N PHE A 278 -9.93 0.16 0.04
CA PHE A 278 -11.10 0.12 0.91
C PHE A 278 -11.95 -1.15 0.72
N ILE A 279 -12.15 -1.62 -0.52
CA ILE A 279 -12.83 -2.90 -0.79
C ILE A 279 -12.12 -4.03 -0.05
N GLY A 280 -10.79 -4.11 -0.16
CA GLY A 280 -9.99 -5.12 0.54
C GLY A 280 -9.97 -4.99 2.07
N ARG A 281 -10.43 -3.84 2.62
CA ARG A 281 -10.62 -3.61 4.06
C ARG A 281 -12.08 -3.76 4.49
N ASN A 282 -12.97 -4.19 3.59
CA ASN A 282 -14.41 -4.24 3.80
C ASN A 282 -15.05 -2.88 4.17
N MET A 283 -14.44 -1.77 3.76
CA MET A 283 -14.94 -0.41 3.97
C MET A 283 -15.75 0.06 2.75
N LEU A 284 -16.80 -0.69 2.41
CA LEU A 284 -17.53 -0.55 1.13
C LEU A 284 -18.16 0.82 0.93
N LYS A 285 -18.61 1.48 2.01
CA LYS A 285 -19.15 2.85 1.95
C LYS A 285 -18.10 3.84 1.47
N ASN A 286 -16.90 3.78 2.02
CA ASN A 286 -15.79 4.66 1.63
C ASN A 286 -15.34 4.38 0.20
N ALA A 287 -15.26 3.09 -0.18
CA ALA A 287 -14.95 2.70 -1.55
C ALA A 287 -15.95 3.26 -2.56
N MET A 288 -17.25 3.20 -2.23
CA MET A 288 -18.33 3.73 -3.06
C MET A 288 -18.28 5.26 -3.16
N LEU A 289 -17.97 5.95 -2.06
CA LEU A 289 -17.82 7.41 -2.07
C LEU A 289 -16.70 7.86 -3.01
N ASP A 290 -15.52 7.23 -2.93
CA ASP A 290 -14.40 7.55 -3.82
C ASP A 290 -14.73 7.27 -5.29
N ALA A 291 -15.29 6.10 -5.60
CA ALA A 291 -15.64 5.74 -6.98
C ALA A 291 -16.71 6.68 -7.56
N LYS A 292 -17.71 7.08 -6.75
CA LYS A 292 -18.71 8.06 -7.16
C LYS A 292 -18.11 9.43 -7.43
N LYS A 293 -17.20 9.91 -6.58
CA LYS A 293 -16.51 11.19 -6.79
C LYS A 293 -15.74 11.21 -8.13
N VAL A 294 -15.15 10.08 -8.53
CA VAL A 294 -14.53 9.95 -9.87
C VAL A 294 -15.58 10.06 -10.96
N THR A 295 -16.69 9.31 -10.88
CA THR A 295 -17.76 9.38 -11.89
C THR A 295 -18.49 10.73 -11.96
N THR A 296 -18.46 11.52 -10.90
CA THR A 296 -18.98 12.90 -10.93
C THR A 296 -18.07 13.82 -11.74
N GLN A 297 -16.77 13.57 -11.76
CA GLN A 297 -15.78 14.34 -12.52
C GLN A 297 -15.67 13.84 -13.98
N ASP A 298 -15.66 12.52 -14.16
CA ASP A 298 -15.63 11.84 -15.45
C ASP A 298 -16.68 10.71 -15.47
N PRO A 299 -17.90 10.97 -16.00
CA PRO A 299 -18.98 9.99 -16.06
C PRO A 299 -18.65 8.70 -16.81
N ASP A 300 -17.67 8.74 -17.71
CA ASP A 300 -17.28 7.63 -18.59
C ASP A 300 -16.04 6.87 -18.09
N ASP A 301 -15.54 7.18 -16.88
CA ASP A 301 -14.39 6.49 -16.28
C ASP A 301 -14.71 4.99 -16.06
N LYS A 302 -14.12 4.15 -16.91
CA LYS A 302 -14.36 2.70 -16.94
C LYS A 302 -13.94 2.00 -15.66
N ASP A 303 -12.87 2.47 -15.01
CA ASP A 303 -12.36 1.86 -13.79
C ASP A 303 -13.27 2.16 -12.60
N ALA A 304 -13.76 3.40 -12.49
CA ALA A 304 -14.71 3.81 -11.46
C ALA A 304 -16.08 3.11 -11.63
N LEU A 305 -16.61 3.04 -12.86
CA LEU A 305 -17.85 2.32 -13.16
C LEU A 305 -17.74 0.82 -12.81
N LYS A 306 -16.60 0.20 -13.14
CA LYS A 306 -16.30 -1.19 -12.78
C LYS A 306 -16.28 -1.39 -11.26
N LEU A 307 -15.63 -0.49 -10.52
CA LEU A 307 -15.60 -0.52 -9.05
C LEU A 307 -16.99 -0.39 -8.44
N ILE A 308 -17.83 0.52 -8.94
CA ILE A 308 -19.22 0.68 -8.46
C ILE A 308 -20.02 -0.62 -8.65
N SER A 309 -19.88 -1.28 -9.80
CA SER A 309 -20.51 -2.56 -10.07
C SER A 309 -20.02 -3.65 -9.12
N GLU A 310 -18.71 -3.75 -8.92
CA GLU A 310 -18.07 -4.70 -8.01
C GLU A 310 -18.56 -4.52 -6.55
N ILE A 311 -18.58 -3.29 -6.05
CA ILE A 311 -19.03 -2.98 -4.69
C ILE A 311 -20.50 -3.37 -4.52
N LYS A 312 -21.38 -3.03 -5.47
CA LYS A 312 -22.79 -3.43 -5.43
C LYS A 312 -22.97 -4.95 -5.41
N ALA A 313 -22.16 -5.68 -6.17
CA ALA A 313 -22.19 -7.14 -6.18
C ALA A 313 -21.76 -7.73 -4.81
N ILE A 314 -20.72 -7.16 -4.18
CA ILE A 314 -20.28 -7.56 -2.83
C ILE A 314 -21.37 -7.29 -1.80
N GLU A 315 -21.98 -6.10 -1.81
CA GLU A 315 -23.07 -5.74 -0.89
C GLU A 315 -24.30 -6.66 -1.06
N ALA A 316 -24.70 -6.95 -2.30
CA ALA A 316 -25.81 -7.85 -2.59
C ALA A 316 -25.52 -9.27 -2.07
N ARG A 317 -24.30 -9.77 -2.28
CA ARG A 317 -23.86 -11.08 -1.76
C ARG A 317 -23.87 -11.10 -0.23
N SER A 318 -23.37 -10.05 0.44
CA SER A 318 -23.39 -9.94 1.90
C SER A 318 -24.81 -10.02 2.44
N LYS A 319 -25.74 -9.23 1.88
CA LYS A 319 -27.16 -9.24 2.28
C LYS A 319 -27.80 -10.62 2.13
N LEU A 320 -27.47 -11.36 1.07
CA LEU A 320 -27.96 -12.73 0.87
C LEU A 320 -27.41 -13.70 1.92
N LEU A 321 -26.12 -13.58 2.28
CA LEU A 321 -25.50 -14.38 3.33
C LEU A 321 -26.11 -14.07 4.69
N ASP A 322 -26.26 -12.78 5.04
CA ASP A 322 -26.87 -12.35 6.30
C ASP A 322 -28.31 -12.88 6.43
N LYS A 323 -29.09 -12.81 5.34
CA LYS A 323 -30.44 -13.38 5.30
C LYS A 323 -30.43 -14.90 5.50
N LYS A 324 -29.46 -15.62 4.93
CA LYS A 324 -29.31 -17.07 5.11
C LYS A 324 -28.94 -17.41 6.55
N ILE A 325 -27.97 -16.70 7.12
CA ILE A 325 -27.52 -16.87 8.52
C ILE A 325 -28.68 -16.58 9.46
N SER A 326 -29.39 -15.48 9.27
CA SER A 326 -30.57 -15.11 10.08
C SER A 326 -31.63 -16.22 10.09
N ARG A 327 -31.96 -16.82 8.93
CA ARG A 327 -32.89 -17.95 8.85
C ARG A 327 -32.40 -19.19 9.58
N GLU A 328 -31.11 -19.51 9.46
CA GLU A 328 -30.50 -20.65 10.16
C GLU A 328 -30.51 -20.45 11.67
N VAL A 329 -30.17 -19.24 12.14
CA VAL A 329 -30.25 -18.88 13.57
C VAL A 329 -31.70 -18.99 14.06
N CYS A 330 -32.68 -18.45 13.34
CA CYS A 330 -34.10 -18.61 13.68
C CYS A 330 -34.51 -20.09 13.74
N ARG A 331 -34.02 -20.92 12.81
CA ARG A 331 -34.29 -22.37 12.80
C ARG A 331 -33.67 -23.06 14.01
N TRP A 332 -32.46 -22.70 14.40
CA TRP A 332 -31.80 -23.24 15.59
C TRP A 332 -32.49 -22.81 16.87
N VAL A 333 -32.85 -21.53 17.01
CA VAL A 333 -33.62 -21.02 18.14
C VAL A 333 -34.94 -21.78 18.24
N LYS A 334 -35.70 -21.86 17.14
CA LYS A 334 -36.97 -22.61 17.11
C LYS A 334 -36.76 -24.09 17.49
N LYS A 335 -35.72 -24.74 16.96
CA LYS A 335 -35.42 -26.14 17.30
C LYS A 335 -35.13 -26.28 18.80
N ALA A 336 -34.29 -25.41 19.35
CA ALA A 336 -33.95 -25.41 20.77
C ALA A 336 -35.21 -25.18 21.64
N THR A 337 -36.06 -24.21 21.31
CA THR A 337 -37.26 -23.91 22.11
C THR A 337 -38.36 -24.97 21.99
N THR A 338 -38.43 -25.71 20.89
CA THR A 338 -39.42 -26.80 20.72
C THR A 338 -38.99 -28.15 21.31
N THR A 339 -37.73 -28.29 21.74
CA THR A 339 -37.31 -29.51 22.45
C THR A 339 -37.91 -29.54 23.85
N SER A 340 -38.18 -30.73 24.39
CA SER A 340 -38.75 -30.88 25.75
C SER A 340 -37.89 -30.21 26.82
N GLU A 341 -36.56 -30.30 26.69
CA GLU A 341 -35.61 -29.63 27.58
C GLU A 341 -35.65 -28.10 27.44
N GLY A 342 -35.75 -27.59 26.21
CA GLY A 342 -35.86 -26.15 25.95
C GLY A 342 -37.19 -25.56 26.40
N ALA A 343 -38.31 -26.27 26.18
CA ALA A 343 -39.63 -25.87 26.64
C ALA A 343 -39.68 -25.82 28.18
N ALA A 344 -39.18 -26.86 28.86
CA ALA A 344 -39.12 -26.91 30.32
C ALA A 344 -38.13 -25.90 30.94
N ALA A 345 -37.14 -25.42 30.18
CA ALA A 345 -36.27 -24.33 30.61
C ALA A 345 -36.95 -22.96 30.50
N ILE A 346 -37.75 -22.74 29.45
CA ILE A 346 -38.53 -21.51 29.27
C ILE A 346 -39.62 -21.40 30.34
N GLU A 347 -40.36 -22.47 30.62
CA GLU A 347 -41.40 -22.48 31.67
C GLU A 347 -40.83 -22.12 33.06
N ARG A 348 -39.64 -22.65 33.40
CA ARG A 348 -38.94 -22.31 34.66
C ARG A 348 -38.54 -20.83 34.76
N MET A 349 -38.18 -20.19 33.65
CA MET A 349 -37.85 -18.77 33.63
C MET A 349 -39.09 -17.89 33.87
N ASP A 350 -40.25 -18.26 33.32
CA ASP A 350 -41.49 -17.53 33.53
C ASP A 350 -41.96 -17.62 35.00
N GLU A 351 -41.78 -18.78 35.64
CA GLU A 351 -42.06 -18.96 37.07
C GLU A 351 -41.14 -18.12 37.98
N GLU A 352 -39.83 -18.04 37.68
CA GLU A 352 -38.88 -17.24 38.47
C GLU A 352 -39.07 -15.73 38.31
N SER A 353 -39.62 -15.27 37.18
CA SER A 353 -39.90 -13.85 36.94
C SER A 353 -41.22 -13.34 37.57
N SER A 354 -42.00 -14.25 38.15
CA SER A 354 -43.29 -13.97 38.79
C SER A 354 -43.20 -13.74 40.30
N ILE A 355 -41.98 -13.73 40.86
CA ILE A 355 -41.65 -13.45 42.26
C ILE A 355 -41.00 -12.07 42.34
#